data_AF-A0A672PVY6-F1
#
_entry.id   AF-A0A672PVY6-F1
#
_cell.length_a   1.000
_cell.length_b   1.000
_cell.length_c   1.000
_cell.angle_alpha   90.00
_cell.angle_beta   90.00
_cell.angle_gamma   90.00
#
_symmetry.space_group_name_H-M   'P 1'
#
loop_
_entity.id
_entity.type
_entity.pdbx_description
1 polymer ?
#
loop_
_entity_poly.entity_id
_entity_poly.type
_entity_poly.pdbx_seq_one_letter_code
_entity_poly.pdbx_strand_id
1 'polypeptide(L)'
;MNTYCTEAAQLYLILHQSSFVSRSFTFTVNYSQPLVAVKFTDISFNTDFNVECKINSSTQFKISERDKFAGRVIFKLRINKA
;
A
#
# COMPACT_ATOMS: atom_id res chain seq x y z
N MET A 1 -9.30 -10.87 -15.18
CA MET A 1 -8.39 -11.68 -14.34
C MET A 1 -7.98 -10.85 -13.13
N ASN A 2 -7.96 -11.44 -11.93
CA ASN A 2 -7.46 -10.75 -10.73
C ASN A 2 -5.94 -10.82 -10.73
N THR A 3 -5.27 -9.67 -10.59
CA THR A 3 -3.81 -9.59 -10.51
C THR A 3 -3.43 -9.04 -9.15
N TYR A 4 -2.42 -9.63 -8.52
CA TYR A 4 -1.93 -9.21 -7.21
C TYR A 4 -0.61 -8.47 -7.36
N CYS A 5 -0.40 -7.45 -6.53
CA CYS A 5 0.87 -6.75 -6.46
C CYS A 5 1.84 -7.60 -5.64
N THR A 6 2.55 -8.51 -6.30
CA THR A 6 3.63 -9.28 -5.68
C THR A 6 4.92 -8.49 -5.83
N GLU A 7 5.28 -7.69 -4.82
CA GLU A 7 6.63 -7.64 -4.22
C GLU A 7 6.75 -6.57 -3.12
N ALA A 8 7.75 -6.80 -2.28
CA ALA A 8 7.83 -6.46 -0.87
C ALA A 8 7.73 -4.97 -0.53
N ALA A 9 6.73 -4.63 0.30
CA ALA A 9 6.85 -3.47 1.19
C ALA A 9 7.60 -3.92 2.45
N GLN A 10 8.93 -3.83 2.44
CA GLN A 10 9.72 -3.92 3.67
C GLN A 10 9.35 -2.69 4.51
N LEU A 11 8.55 -2.92 5.55
CA LEU A 11 8.01 -1.93 6.46
C LEU A 11 9.10 -1.46 7.44
N TYR A 12 10.15 -0.79 6.95
CA TYR A 12 11.11 -0.13 7.84
C TYR A 12 10.64 1.30 8.14
N LEU A 13 9.69 1.41 9.06
CA LEU A 13 9.48 2.59 9.92
C LEU A 13 8.52 2.21 11.06
N ILE A 14 8.90 1.20 11.84
CA ILE A 14 8.43 1.04 13.23
C ILE A 14 9.67 0.97 14.15
N LEU A 15 10.62 1.89 13.98
CA LEU A 15 11.65 2.12 15.00
C LEU A 15 11.97 3.61 14.98
N HIS A 16 11.39 4.35 15.92
CA HIS A 16 11.96 5.53 16.64
C HIS A 16 10.96 6.64 17.05
N GLN A 17 9.69 6.33 17.37
CA GLN A 17 8.86 7.27 18.14
C GLN A 17 8.19 6.65 19.38
N SER A 18 8.78 5.58 19.92
CA SER A 18 8.65 5.28 21.34
C SER A 18 9.54 6.23 22.13
N SER A 19 9.15 7.50 22.20
CA SER A 19 9.63 8.42 23.23
C SER A 19 8.40 9.04 23.86
N PHE A 20 8.03 8.48 25.00
CA PHE A 20 7.18 9.09 26.01
C PHE A 20 7.62 10.56 26.21
N VAL A 21 6.92 11.53 25.63
CA VAL A 21 7.14 12.95 25.91
C VAL A 21 5.81 13.56 26.30
N SER A 22 5.66 13.67 27.62
CA SER A 22 4.81 14.66 28.26
C SER A 22 5.14 16.05 27.69
N ARG A 23 4.08 16.79 27.33
CA ARG A 23 4.02 18.21 26.92
C ARG A 23 4.52 18.57 25.50
N SER A 24 3.58 19.18 24.76
CA SER A 24 3.68 19.87 23.46
C SER A 24 3.85 18.99 22.21
N PHE A 25 2.75 18.78 21.49
CA PHE A 25 2.70 18.23 20.13
C PHE A 25 3.54 19.09 19.17
N THR A 26 4.77 18.70 18.87
CA THR A 26 5.46 19.12 17.65
C THR A 26 5.39 17.98 16.64
N PHE A 27 4.46 18.10 15.70
CA PHE A 27 4.36 17.23 14.54
C PHE A 27 5.67 17.29 13.76
N THR A 28 6.21 16.15 13.31
CA THR A 28 7.35 16.12 12.41
C THR A 28 6.92 16.65 11.04
N VAL A 29 7.05 17.97 10.82
CA VAL A 29 6.63 18.65 9.58
C VAL A 29 7.35 18.13 8.34
N ASN A 30 8.53 17.52 8.51
CA ASN A 30 9.36 17.00 7.42
C ASN A 30 9.30 15.48 7.28
N TYR A 31 8.30 14.81 7.88
CA TYR A 31 8.11 13.37 7.66
C TYR A 31 7.55 13.11 6.27
N SER A 32 8.33 12.45 5.42
CA SER A 32 7.87 11.90 4.16
C SER A 32 7.56 10.43 4.32
N GLN A 33 6.41 10.00 3.83
CA GLN A 33 5.98 8.61 3.90
C GLN A 33 6.80 7.77 2.89
N PRO A 34 7.19 6.53 3.24
CA PRO A 34 7.85 5.64 2.30
C PRO A 34 6.92 5.31 1.13
N LEU A 35 7.45 5.41 -0.09
CA LEU A 35 6.73 5.14 -1.32
C LEU A 35 7.24 3.86 -1.95
N VAL A 36 6.34 3.11 -2.58
CA VAL A 36 6.66 1.87 -3.30
C VAL A 36 6.07 1.97 -4.70
N ALA A 37 6.83 1.53 -5.70
CA ALA A 37 6.38 1.43 -7.08
C ALA A 37 6.21 -0.04 -7.48
N VAL A 38 5.12 -0.35 -8.17
CA VAL A 38 4.83 -1.69 -8.71
C VAL A 38 4.88 -1.62 -10.22
N LYS A 39 5.65 -2.52 -10.85
CA LYS A 39 5.74 -2.65 -12.31
C LYS A 39 5.09 -3.96 -12.75
N PHE A 40 4.14 -3.87 -13.66
CA PHE A 40 3.50 -5.03 -14.27
C PHE A 40 4.24 -5.37 -15.58
N THR A 41 4.91 -6.53 -15.63
CA THR A 41 5.69 -6.98 -16.81
C THR A 41 4.85 -7.72 -17.84
N ASP A 42 3.86 -8.48 -17.40
CA ASP A 42 3.14 -9.46 -18.23
C ASP A 42 1.63 -9.15 -18.29
N ILE A 43 1.28 -8.02 -18.93
CA ILE A 43 -0.12 -7.58 -19.07
C ILE A 43 -0.53 -7.48 -20.54
N SER A 44 -1.75 -7.92 -20.84
CA SER A 44 -2.31 -7.87 -22.19
C SER A 44 -3.04 -6.55 -22.45
N PHE A 45 -2.84 -5.98 -23.64
CA PHE A 45 -3.52 -4.74 -24.04
C PHE A 45 -5.03 -4.96 -24.23
N ASN A 46 -5.80 -3.88 -24.07
CA ASN A 46 -7.25 -3.81 -24.29
C ASN A 46 -8.07 -4.76 -23.40
N THR A 47 -7.51 -5.23 -22.28
CA THR A 47 -8.22 -6.03 -21.29
C THR A 47 -8.26 -5.31 -19.95
N ASP A 48 -9.32 -5.58 -19.18
CA ASP A 48 -9.52 -4.99 -17.86
C ASP A 48 -8.96 -5.92 -16.78
N PHE A 49 -7.99 -5.41 -16.01
CA PHE A 49 -7.40 -6.08 -14.86
C PHE A 49 -7.93 -5.49 -13.58
N ASN A 50 -8.42 -6.34 -12.68
CA ASN A 50 -8.73 -5.94 -11.32
C ASN A 50 -7.49 -6.21 -10.46
N VAL A 51 -6.84 -5.13 -10.01
CA VAL A 51 -5.59 -5.19 -9.27
C VAL A 51 -5.87 -4.99 -7.79
N GLU A 52 -5.37 -5.89 -6.96
CA GLU A 52 -5.40 -5.77 -5.49
C GLU A 52 -3.97 -5.84 -4.94
N CYS A 53 -3.51 -4.76 -4.32
CA CYS A 53 -2.26 -4.76 -3.56
C CYS A 53 -2.58 -4.86 -2.06
N LYS A 54 -1.90 -5.75 -1.34
CA LYS A 54 -2.05 -5.93 0.12
C LYS A 54 -0.72 -5.69 0.81
N ILE A 55 -0.75 -5.06 1.97
CA ILE A 55 0.42 -4.95 2.84
C ILE A 55 0.58 -6.29 3.56
N ASN A 56 1.70 -6.98 3.30
CA ASN A 56 2.06 -8.16 4.07
C ASN A 56 2.77 -7.72 5.36
N SER A 57 2.08 -7.83 6.49
CA SER A 57 2.59 -7.48 7.81
C SER A 57 2.13 -8.53 8.82
N SER A 58 2.94 -8.72 9.87
CA SER A 58 2.54 -9.52 11.04
C SER A 58 1.35 -8.90 11.78
N THR A 59 1.09 -7.61 11.57
CA THR A 59 -0.09 -6.92 12.11
C THR A 59 -1.33 -7.30 11.31
N GLN A 60 -2.33 -7.86 12.00
CA GLN A 60 -3.61 -8.20 11.36
C GLN A 60 -4.41 -6.93 11.07
N PHE A 61 -4.48 -6.55 9.79
CA PHE A 61 -5.45 -5.56 9.34
C PHE A 61 -6.85 -6.18 9.37
N LYS A 62 -7.79 -5.56 10.11
CA LYS A 62 -9.20 -5.97 10.09
C LYS A 62 -9.82 -5.54 8.77
N ILE A 63 -9.66 -6.40 7.77
CA ILE A 63 -10.26 -6.23 6.47
C ILE A 63 -11.75 -6.51 6.60
N SER A 64 -12.57 -5.46 6.58
CA SER A 64 -14.02 -5.55 6.53
C SER A 64 -14.55 -4.98 5.21
N GLU A 65 -15.80 -5.27 4.84
CA GLU A 65 -16.44 -4.62 3.68
C GLU A 65 -16.54 -3.10 3.85
N ARG A 66 -16.70 -2.63 5.10
CA ARG A 66 -16.76 -1.21 5.44
C ARG A 66 -15.38 -0.54 5.30
N ASP A 67 -14.33 -1.24 5.72
CA ASP A 67 -12.94 -0.75 5.69
C ASP A 67 -12.13 -1.43 4.58
N LYS A 68 -12.65 -1.38 3.36
CA LYS A 68 -12.06 -2.09 2.23
C LYS A 68 -10.68 -1.59 1.80
N PHE A 69 -10.18 -0.50 2.40
CA PHE A 69 -8.85 0.05 2.13
C PHE A 69 -7.89 -0.08 3.32
N ALA A 70 -8.29 -0.75 4.41
CA ALA A 70 -7.40 -1.03 5.52
C ALA A 70 -6.36 -2.10 5.13
N GLY A 71 -5.12 -1.67 4.93
CA GLY A 71 -4.01 -2.58 4.58
C GLY A 71 -4.02 -3.10 3.14
N ARG A 72 -4.87 -2.54 2.27
CA ARG A 72 -4.94 -2.91 0.85
C ARG A 72 -5.45 -1.77 -0.04
N VAL A 73 -5.10 -1.81 -1.31
CA VAL A 73 -5.62 -0.91 -2.36
C VAL A 73 -6.14 -1.74 -3.52
N ILE A 74 -7.29 -1.35 -4.07
CA ILE A 74 -7.95 -2.04 -5.17
C ILE A 74 -8.24 -1.03 -6.27
N PHE A 75 -7.79 -1.32 -7.49
CA PHE A 75 -8.03 -0.47 -8.66
C PHE A 75 -8.19 -1.30 -9.93
N LYS A 76 -8.85 -0.72 -10.94
CA LYS A 76 -8.97 -1.32 -12.28
C LYS A 76 -7.91 -0.73 -13.20
N LEU A 77 -7.15 -1.59 -13.87
CA LEU A 77 -6.13 -1.23 -14.84
C LEU A 77 -6.57 -1.68 -16.23
N ARG A 78 -6.56 -0.76 -17.19
CA ARG A 78 -6.73 -1.06 -18.61
C ARG A 78 -5.66 -0.30 -19.39
N ILE A 79 -4.86 -1.01 -20.17
CA ILE A 79 -3.86 -0.40 -21.04
C ILE A 79 -4.32 -0.57 -22.48
N ASN A 80 -4.63 0.55 -23.13
CA ASN A 80 -4.89 0.56 -24.56
C ASN A 80 -3.57 0.81 -25.30
N LYS A 81 -3.40 0.16 -26.46
CA LYS A 81 -2.28 0.48 -27.35
C LYS A 81 -2.57 1.82 -28.02
N ALA A 82 -1.59 2.73 -28.00
CA ALA A 82 -1.65 4.01 -28.73
C ALA A 82 -1.57 3.78 -30.25
#